data_AF-A0A7V9ZGC9-F1
#
_entry.id   AF-A0A7V9ZGC9-F1
#
_cell.length_a   1.000
_cell.length_b   1.000
_cell.length_c   1.000
_cell.angle_alpha   90.00
_cell.angle_beta   90.00
_cell.angle_gamma   90.00
#
_symmetry.space_group_name_H-M   'P 1'
#
loop_
_entity.id
_entity.type
_entity.pdbx_description
1 polymer ?
#
loop_
_entity_poly.entity_id
_entity_poly.type
_entity_poly.pdbx_seq_one_letter_code
_entity_poly.pdbx_strand_id
1 'polypeptide(L)'
;MSGMEILALVSTGLGVVGSIQEGNFADASAKAQAKAMERKADEERAASQREAIRRSQEANLLLSRQQAAAAASGGGATDKTVVNLAQSIAGEGAYQSAGALYE
;
A
#
# COMPACT_ATOMS: atom_id res chain seq x y z
N MET A 1 -55.65 38.42 3.60
CA MET A 1 -54.90 37.16 3.42
C MET A 1 -54.39 37.15 2.00
N SER A 2 -53.17 37.62 1.79
CA SER A 2 -52.56 37.81 0.46
C SER A 2 -52.00 36.49 -0.06
N GLY A 3 -52.12 36.25 -1.37
CA GLY A 3 -51.88 34.99 -2.08
C GLY A 3 -50.45 34.44 -2.10
N MET A 4 -49.64 34.66 -1.06
CA MET A 4 -48.28 34.11 -0.93
C MET A 4 -48.22 32.76 -0.20
N GLU A 5 -49.28 32.36 0.52
CA GLU A 5 -49.27 31.09 1.27
C GLU A 5 -49.52 29.86 0.37
N ILE A 6 -50.21 30.01 -0.77
CA ILE A 6 -50.50 28.89 -1.68
C ILE A 6 -49.26 28.48 -2.48
N LEU A 7 -48.29 29.37 -2.69
CA LEU A 7 -47.08 29.07 -3.47
C LEU A 7 -46.01 28.32 -2.66
N ALA A 8 -46.05 28.41 -1.32
CA ALA A 8 -45.11 27.72 -0.44
C ALA A 8 -45.45 26.24 -0.21
N LEU A 9 -46.70 25.83 -0.47
CA LEU A 9 -47.13 24.43 -0.34
C LEU A 9 -46.90 23.61 -1.62
N VAL A 10 -46.72 24.27 -2.77
CA VAL A 10 -46.48 23.60 -4.07
C VAL A 10 -45.02 23.16 -4.22
N SER A 11 -44.07 23.87 -3.58
CA SER A 11 -42.64 23.53 -3.64
C SER A 11 -42.27 22.30 -2.79
N THR A 12 -43.12 21.88 -1.84
CA THR A 12 -42.86 20.71 -0.99
C THR A 12 -43.24 19.39 -1.67
N GLY A 13 -43.99 19.41 -2.78
CA GLY A 13 -44.38 18.21 -3.53
C GLY A 13 -43.33 17.70 -4.51
N LEU A 14 -42.42 18.57 -4.98
CA LEU A 14 -41.40 18.22 -6.00
C LEU A 14 -40.07 17.74 -5.39
N GLY A 15 -39.83 17.97 -4.10
CA GLY A 15 -38.57 17.58 -3.43
C GLY A 15 -38.40 16.08 -3.17
N VAL A 16 -39.51 15.32 -3.09
CA VAL A 16 -39.45 13.88 -2.75
C VAL A 16 -38.92 13.05 -3.92
N VAL A 17 -39.26 13.39 -5.17
CA VAL A 17 -38.74 12.68 -6.36
C VAL A 17 -37.27 13.02 -6.62
N GLY A 18 -36.87 14.26 -6.37
CA GLY A 18 -35.46 14.69 -6.45
C GLY A 18 -34.57 13.93 -5.46
N SER A 19 -35.02 13.76 -4.22
CA SER A 19 -34.22 13.11 -3.15
C SER A 19 -33.89 11.63 -3.41
N ILE A 20 -34.79 10.87 -4.07
CA ILE A 20 -34.55 9.45 -4.38
C ILE A 20 -33.56 9.32 -5.54
N GLN A 21 -33.68 10.19 -6.55
CA GLN A 21 -32.77 10.19 -7.68
C GLN A 21 -31.37 10.68 -7.26
N GLU A 22 -31.30 11.73 -6.45
CA GLU A 22 -30.07 12.26 -5.86
C GLU A 22 -29.39 11.23 -4.94
N GLY A 23 -30.16 10.49 -4.14
CA GLY A 23 -29.65 9.38 -3.32
C GLY A 23 -29.04 8.25 -4.14
N ASN A 24 -29.66 7.87 -5.26
CA ASN A 24 -29.11 6.84 -6.16
C ASN A 24 -27.81 7.30 -6.84
N PHE A 25 -27.71 8.57 -7.23
CA PHE A 25 -26.47 9.14 -7.77
C PHE A 25 -25.36 9.22 -6.71
N ALA A 26 -25.70 9.61 -5.48
CA ALA A 26 -24.76 9.64 -4.36
C ALA A 26 -24.24 8.23 -4.01
N ASP A 27 -25.10 7.22 -3.97
CA ASP A 27 -24.72 5.82 -3.74
C ASP A 27 -23.83 5.27 -4.88
N ALA A 28 -24.18 5.54 -6.13
CA ALA A 28 -23.35 5.15 -7.27
C ALA A 28 -21.97 5.83 -7.25
N SER A 29 -21.91 7.11 -6.89
CA SER A 29 -20.65 7.86 -6.73
C SER A 29 -19.81 7.29 -5.59
N ALA A 30 -20.41 7.03 -4.43
CA ALA A 30 -19.73 6.44 -3.28
C ALA A 30 -19.17 5.04 -3.60
N LYS A 31 -19.93 4.21 -4.32
CA LYS A 31 -19.47 2.89 -4.79
C LYS A 31 -18.32 3.00 -5.79
N ALA A 32 -18.38 3.96 -6.71
CA ALA A 32 -17.29 4.21 -7.65
C ALA A 32 -16.02 4.66 -6.93
N GLN A 33 -16.14 5.54 -5.94
CA GLN A 33 -15.03 6.00 -5.11
C GLN A 33 -14.46 4.87 -4.25
N ALA A 34 -15.32 4.04 -3.63
CA ALA A 34 -14.90 2.86 -2.88
C ALA A 34 -14.11 1.88 -3.76
N LYS A 35 -14.60 1.60 -4.97
CA LYS A 35 -13.91 0.73 -5.93
C LYS A 35 -12.57 1.30 -6.40
N ALA A 36 -12.47 2.62 -6.55
CA ALA A 36 -11.21 3.29 -6.86
C ALA A 36 -10.21 3.18 -5.69
N MET A 37 -10.67 3.35 -4.46
CA MET A 37 -9.84 3.16 -3.26
C MET A 37 -9.39 1.72 -3.08
N GLU A 38 -10.27 0.74 -3.35
CA GLU A 38 -9.93 -0.68 -3.31
C GLU A 38 -8.82 -1.03 -4.31
N ARG A 39 -8.95 -0.57 -5.56
CA ARG A 39 -7.89 -0.74 -6.58
C ARG A 39 -6.58 -0.12 -6.15
N LYS A 40 -6.63 1.09 -5.58
CA LYS A 40 -5.43 1.78 -5.09
C LYS A 40 -4.76 1.00 -3.96
N ALA A 41 -5.54 0.46 -3.02
CA ALA A 41 -5.02 -0.37 -1.94
C ALA A 41 -4.39 -1.67 -2.46
N ASP A 42 -4.97 -2.29 -3.48
CA ASP A 42 -4.39 -3.48 -4.13
C ASP A 42 -3.09 -3.16 -4.87
N GLU A 43 -3.03 -2.01 -5.56
CA GLU A 43 -1.81 -1.52 -6.20
C GLU A 43 -0.71 -1.23 -5.16
N GLU A 44 -1.05 -0.58 -4.03
CA GLU A 44 -0.13 -0.32 -2.92
C GLU A 44 0.40 -1.63 -2.32
N ARG A 45 -0.46 -2.62 -2.06
CA ARG A 45 -0.03 -3.97 -1.61
C ARG A 45 0.86 -4.68 -2.62
N ALA A 46 0.59 -4.54 -3.91
CA ALA A 46 1.42 -5.14 -4.94
C ALA A 46 2.78 -4.42 -5.05
N ALA A 47 2.81 -3.11 -4.82
CA ALA A 47 4.05 -2.33 -4.78
C ALA A 47 4.89 -2.70 -3.56
N SER A 48 4.28 -2.81 -2.38
CA SER A 48 4.94 -3.18 -1.12
C SER A 48 5.59 -4.58 -1.21
N GLN A 49 4.89 -5.55 -1.81
CA GLN A 49 5.45 -6.87 -2.11
C GLN A 49 6.64 -6.84 -3.08
N ARG A 50 6.58 -6.02 -4.13
CA ARG A 50 7.71 -5.88 -5.07
C ARG A 50 8.91 -5.26 -4.39
N GLU A 51 8.70 -4.27 -3.53
CA GLU A 51 9.76 -3.65 -2.76
C GLU A 51 10.41 -4.64 -1.79
N ALA A 52 9.60 -5.42 -1.06
CA ALA A 52 10.10 -6.48 -0.18
C ALA A 52 10.99 -7.49 -0.93
N ILE A 53 10.56 -7.92 -2.13
CA ILE A 53 11.36 -8.81 -2.98
C ILE A 53 12.68 -8.13 -3.40
N ARG A 54 12.64 -6.84 -3.77
CA ARG A 54 13.85 -6.09 -4.14
C ARG A 54 14.85 -6.04 -2.98
N ARG A 55 14.39 -5.70 -1.76
CA ARG A 55 15.24 -5.67 -0.55
C ARG A 55 15.87 -7.03 -0.25
N SER A 56 15.10 -8.11 -0.42
CA SER A 56 15.62 -9.48 -0.29
C SER A 56 16.71 -9.79 -1.33
N GLN A 57 16.51 -9.39 -2.59
CA GLN A 57 17.51 -9.59 -3.64
C GLN A 57 18.79 -8.77 -3.40
N GLU A 58 18.66 -7.53 -2.90
CA GLU A 58 19.81 -6.68 -2.54
C GLU A 58 20.64 -7.30 -1.41
N ALA A 59 19.99 -7.84 -0.37
CA ALA A 59 20.67 -8.54 0.72
C ALA A 59 21.42 -9.79 0.21
N ASN A 60 20.79 -10.58 -0.66
CA ASN A 60 21.43 -11.74 -1.28
C ASN A 60 22.64 -11.36 -2.15
N LEU A 61 22.55 -10.24 -2.89
CA LEU A 61 23.67 -9.73 -3.68
C LEU A 61 24.83 -9.28 -2.78
N LEU A 62 24.54 -8.59 -1.68
CA LEU A 62 25.55 -8.19 -0.70
C LEU A 62 26.22 -9.40 -0.06
N LEU A 63 25.46 -10.42 0.32
CA LEU A 63 25.98 -11.66 0.88
C LEU A 63 26.91 -12.38 -0.12
N SER A 64 26.52 -12.45 -1.39
CA SER A 64 27.34 -13.03 -2.46
C SER A 64 28.67 -12.29 -2.64
N ARG A 65 28.62 -10.95 -2.66
CA ARG A 65 29.83 -10.11 -2.74
C ARG A 65 30.73 -10.29 -1.54
N GLN A 66 30.15 -10.37 -0.34
CA GLN A 66 30.87 -10.59 0.89
C GLN A 66 31.57 -11.96 0.87
N GLN A 67 30.87 -13.01 0.44
CA GLN A 67 31.44 -14.35 0.33
C GLN A 67 32.61 -14.41 -0.67
N ALA A 68 32.48 -13.73 -1.81
CA ALA A 68 33.56 -13.63 -2.79
C ALA A 68 34.78 -12.86 -2.24
N ALA A 69 34.56 -11.75 -1.53
CA ALA A 69 35.63 -10.99 -0.89
C ALA A 69 36.33 -11.78 0.22
N ALA A 70 35.56 -12.51 1.03
CA ALA A 70 36.08 -13.40 2.05
C ALA A 70 37.00 -14.48 1.42
N ALA A 71 36.50 -15.19 0.40
CA ALA A 71 37.27 -16.19 -0.33
C ALA A 71 38.58 -15.62 -0.93
N ALA A 72 38.53 -14.42 -1.50
CA ALA A 72 39.72 -13.75 -2.07
C ALA A 72 40.74 -13.33 -1.00
N SER A 73 40.28 -12.97 0.21
CA SER A 73 41.14 -12.56 1.32
C SER A 73 41.80 -13.72 2.06
N GLY A 74 41.42 -14.97 1.76
CA GLY A 74 41.80 -16.15 2.54
C GLY A 74 40.99 -16.31 3.85
N GLY A 75 40.11 -15.34 4.17
CA GLY A 75 39.13 -15.43 5.25
C GLY A 75 37.96 -16.34 4.84
N GLY A 76 37.82 -17.49 5.48
CA GLY A 76 36.80 -18.49 5.14
C GLY A 76 35.56 -18.45 6.03
N ALA A 77 34.72 -19.48 5.88
CA ALA A 77 33.52 -19.73 6.70
C ALA A 77 33.81 -19.94 8.21
N THR A 78 35.08 -20.01 8.61
CA THR A 78 35.54 -20.13 10.00
C THR A 78 36.01 -18.80 10.59
N ASP A 79 36.15 -17.74 9.77
CA ASP A 79 36.47 -16.40 10.25
C ASP A 79 35.22 -15.78 10.90
N LYS A 80 35.32 -15.49 12.20
CA LYS A 80 34.22 -14.89 12.98
C LYS A 80 33.75 -13.57 12.40
N THR A 81 34.65 -12.78 11.80
CA THR A 81 34.32 -11.50 11.17
C THR A 81 33.44 -11.72 9.95
N VAL A 82 33.79 -12.70 9.11
CA VAL A 82 33.00 -13.07 7.92
C VAL A 82 31.62 -13.59 8.33
N VAL A 83 31.57 -14.48 9.31
CA VAL A 83 30.29 -15.04 9.80
C VAL A 83 29.39 -13.95 10.40
N ASN A 84 29.93 -13.08 11.25
CA ASN A 84 29.16 -12.01 11.88
C ASN A 84 28.63 -10.99 10.85
N LEU A 85 29.46 -10.64 9.86
CA LEU A 85 29.03 -9.73 8.80
C LEU A 85 27.95 -10.34 7.92
N ALA A 86 28.04 -11.65 7.62
CA ALA A 86 27.02 -12.37 6.87
C ALA A 86 25.69 -12.41 7.62
N GLN A 87 25.73 -12.69 8.92
CA GLN A 87 24.55 -12.67 9.78
C GLN A 87 23.93 -11.27 9.86
N SER A 88 24.75 -10.22 9.90
CA SER A 88 24.28 -8.83 9.94
C SER A 88 23.57 -8.46 8.63
N ILE A 89 24.14 -8.82 7.47
CA ILE A 89 23.52 -8.59 6.16
C ILE A 89 22.18 -9.33 6.05
N ALA A 90 22.15 -10.60 6.48
CA ALA A 90 20.92 -11.39 6.45
C ALA A 90 19.84 -10.83 7.38
N GLY A 91 20.22 -10.41 8.60
CA GLY A 91 19.31 -9.80 9.56
C GLY A 91 18.72 -8.49 9.06
N GLU A 92 19.56 -7.60 8.52
CA GLU A 92 19.12 -6.32 7.96
C GLU A 92 18.22 -6.54 6.74
N GLY A 93 18.57 -7.46 5.83
CA GLY A 93 17.74 -7.80 4.68
C GLY A 93 16.36 -8.33 5.08
N ALA A 94 16.31 -9.20 6.09
CA ALA A 94 15.04 -9.72 6.63
C ALA A 94 14.20 -8.60 7.27
N TYR A 95 14.82 -7.71 8.03
CA TYR A 95 14.13 -6.56 8.64
C TYR A 95 13.56 -5.61 7.57
N GLN A 96 14.37 -5.23 6.59
CA GLN A 96 13.98 -4.30 5.52
C GLN A 96 12.88 -4.90 4.62
N SER A 97 12.98 -6.18 4.29
CA SER A 97 11.94 -6.86 3.49
C SER A 97 10.63 -7.04 4.26
N ALA A 98 10.69 -7.34 5.56
CA ALA A 98 9.49 -7.39 6.40
C ALA A 98 8.85 -6.01 6.56
N GLY A 99 9.65 -4.96 6.79
CA GLY A 99 9.18 -3.58 6.89
C GLY A 99 8.48 -3.10 5.61
N ALA A 100 9.06 -3.41 4.45
CA ALA A 100 8.52 -3.03 3.15
C ALA A 100 7.13 -3.61 2.83
N LEU A 101 6.65 -4.64 3.56
CA LEU A 101 5.29 -5.17 3.40
C LEU A 101 4.23 -4.36 4.17
N TYR A 102 4.66 -3.57 5.16
CA TYR A 102 3.79 -2.86 6.08
C TYR A 102 3.91 -1.33 6.00
N GLU A 103 4.89 -0.80 5.25
CA GLU A 103 4.92 0.59 4.79
C GLU A 103 3.86 0.85 3.70
#